data_AF-A0A947E0H8-F1
#
_entry.id   AF-A0A947E0H8-F1
#
_cell.length_a   1.000
_cell.length_b   1.000
_cell.length_c   1.000
_cell.angle_alpha   90.00
_cell.angle_beta   90.00
_cell.angle_gamma   90.00
#
_symmetry.space_group_name_H-M   'P 1'
#
loop_
_entity.id
_entity.type
_entity.pdbx_description
1 polymer ?
#
loop_
_entity_poly.entity_id
_entity_poly.type
_entity_poly.pdbx_seq_one_letter_code
_entity_poly.pdbx_strand_id
1 'polypeptide(L)'
;MSGSARLARVVCVAACGLPLGAVWAAPAAAPGAALTWTYRVAKGDSLYSVARTYLAPNVSWQKLQRFNRVADPRRLAPGRELRLPVAWLRAEATVATVAFVRGQARRDSDAAVLKVGDTLKPGDLLVTDADASVTLQLADASRVLVAGGSRVRMESLLTFGRSGVISSRLGLEKGETESRVNPAGVRGTRYDVRTPALTLGVRGTEFRVRVDDSTTTTEVTEGRVAAQRSKSAERPIAAGFGLVAAATGSVTAPLALPDAPGLTTLPTLYERVPLGFSWPPLEGAVAYRAQVFVDDSFNQRLLDGVFERPAAQWADLPDGRYVLQVRARNAQGLEGRGARMLFTLKARPEPPFTSAPRDEGRAYGEQVQFKWTTVAAAQRYRLQVASESRFQAPLLVDRSDLEATELGVALPPGRYHWRLASIAKDQDQGPFSDAASFELRETPPPPAVDKPKAEGDKLVFRWRARSGDDAYDVQVARDPAFKELLLERRENLPELLLDTPKAGTYYLRVRTIESDGFVGPYGAAQQFDVPRSLWWWLAPGALLLLLL
;
A
#
# COMPACT_ATOMS: atom_id res chain seq x y z
N MET A 1 -31.58 90.58 7.85
CA MET A 1 -31.15 91.26 9.08
C MET A 1 -30.51 90.24 10.00
N SER A 2 -29.24 90.49 10.36
CA SER A 2 -28.49 90.09 11.58
C SER A 2 -29.10 89.01 12.51
N GLY A 3 -28.40 87.97 12.93
CA GLY A 3 -26.96 87.73 12.85
C GLY A 3 -26.48 86.52 13.67
N SER A 4 -25.15 86.33 13.60
CA SER A 4 -24.19 85.67 14.53
C SER A 4 -24.52 84.30 15.15
N ALA A 5 -23.60 83.37 15.39
CA ALA A 5 -22.19 83.15 15.09
C ALA A 5 -21.82 81.76 15.64
N ARG A 6 -20.84 81.07 15.05
CA ARG A 6 -19.60 80.62 15.74
C ARG A 6 -18.84 79.61 14.87
N LEU A 7 -17.57 79.97 14.62
CA LEU A 7 -16.52 79.13 14.08
C LEU A 7 -16.22 77.96 15.03
N ALA A 8 -16.05 76.76 14.47
CA ALA A 8 -15.30 75.68 15.09
C ALA A 8 -14.22 75.20 14.11
N ARG A 9 -13.00 75.16 14.62
CA ARG A 9 -11.73 74.93 13.94
C ARG A 9 -11.67 73.57 13.24
N VAL A 10 -11.26 73.60 11.97
CA VAL A 10 -10.76 72.44 11.23
C VAL A 10 -9.40 72.05 11.81
N VAL A 11 -9.31 70.84 12.35
CA VAL A 11 -8.03 70.22 12.71
C VAL A 11 -7.43 69.61 11.45
N CYS A 12 -6.32 70.20 10.97
CA CYS A 12 -5.45 69.60 9.98
C CYS A 12 -4.82 68.33 10.56
N VAL A 13 -5.26 67.16 10.09
CA VAL A 13 -4.49 65.92 10.24
C VAL A 13 -3.44 65.92 9.14
N ALA A 14 -2.19 66.10 9.56
CA ALA A 14 -1.01 66.03 8.69
C ALA A 14 -0.91 64.62 8.08
N ALA A 15 -0.96 64.56 6.75
CA ALA A 15 -0.61 63.38 5.98
C ALA A 15 0.89 63.12 6.14
N CYS A 16 1.25 62.11 6.94
CA CYS A 16 2.60 61.55 6.94
C CYS A 16 2.82 60.80 5.63
N GLY A 17 3.52 61.43 4.68
CA GLY A 17 4.10 60.73 3.54
C GLY A 17 5.18 59.77 4.02
N LEU A 18 4.92 58.47 3.92
CA LEU A 18 5.94 57.44 4.03
C LEU A 18 6.85 57.52 2.79
N PRO A 19 8.18 57.59 2.94
CA PRO A 19 9.07 57.55 1.80
C PRO A 19 9.01 56.15 1.18
N LEU A 20 8.90 56.08 -0.15
CA LEU A 20 9.17 54.87 -0.90
C LEU A 20 10.55 54.34 -0.47
N GLY A 21 10.55 53.22 0.26
CA GLY A 21 11.76 52.49 0.57
C GLY A 21 12.39 52.01 -0.73
N ALA A 22 13.45 52.67 -1.16
CA ALA A 22 14.32 52.19 -2.22
C ALA A 22 14.85 50.82 -1.78
N VAL A 23 14.33 49.75 -2.39
CA VAL A 23 14.92 48.42 -2.28
C VAL A 23 16.30 48.54 -2.92
N TRP A 24 17.34 48.62 -2.09
CA TRP A 24 18.71 48.41 -2.54
C TRP A 24 18.79 46.98 -3.07
N ALA A 25 18.67 46.85 -4.39
CA ALA A 25 19.04 45.63 -5.09
C ALA A 25 20.51 45.37 -4.78
N ALA A 26 20.79 44.31 -4.01
CA ALA A 26 22.14 43.81 -3.85
C ALA A 26 22.72 43.57 -5.25
N PRO A 27 23.94 44.04 -5.55
CA PRO A 27 24.51 43.88 -6.87
C PRO A 27 24.58 42.39 -7.20
N ALA A 28 24.03 42.02 -8.35
CA ALA A 28 24.19 40.68 -8.90
C ALA A 28 25.69 40.37 -8.98
N ALA A 29 26.12 39.26 -8.36
CA ALA A 29 27.50 38.83 -8.43
C ALA A 29 27.90 38.63 -9.91
N ALA A 30 29.00 39.27 -10.31
CA ALA A 30 29.52 39.18 -11.66
C ALA A 30 29.72 37.71 -12.10
N PRO A 31 29.34 37.34 -13.33
CA PRO A 31 29.61 36.01 -13.86
C PRO A 31 31.12 35.80 -13.98
N GLY A 32 31.64 34.74 -13.37
CA GLY A 32 33.05 34.35 -13.46
C GLY A 32 33.92 34.58 -12.21
N ALA A 33 33.36 35.02 -11.08
CA ALA A 33 34.11 35.00 -9.82
C ALA A 33 34.45 33.54 -9.45
N ALA A 34 35.73 33.18 -9.52
CA ALA A 34 36.19 31.85 -9.14
C ALA A 34 35.72 31.52 -7.71
N LEU A 35 35.01 30.40 -7.54
CA LEU A 35 34.60 29.91 -6.23
C LEU A 35 35.84 29.81 -5.33
N THR A 36 35.76 30.42 -4.15
CA THR A 36 36.87 30.50 -3.20
C THR A 36 36.45 29.87 -1.87
N TRP A 37 37.34 29.05 -1.33
CA TRP A 37 37.29 28.57 0.04
C TRP A 37 38.08 29.53 0.94
N THR A 38 37.54 29.84 2.12
CA THR A 38 38.20 30.73 3.08
C THR A 38 38.88 29.90 4.16
N TYR A 39 40.19 30.04 4.29
CA TYR A 39 41.00 29.47 5.36
C TYR A 39 41.28 30.52 6.43
N ARG A 40 41.04 30.18 7.70
CA ARG A 40 41.42 31.02 8.84
C ARG A 40 42.78 30.59 9.36
N VAL A 41 43.75 31.49 9.24
CA VAL A 41 45.15 31.26 9.63
C VAL A 41 45.21 30.92 11.13
N ALA A 42 45.83 29.80 11.48
CA ALA A 42 46.10 29.39 12.84
C ALA A 42 47.47 29.92 13.32
N LYS A 43 47.70 29.86 14.65
CA LYS A 43 48.99 30.23 15.24
C LYS A 43 50.08 29.28 14.72
N GLY A 44 51.12 29.84 14.10
CA GLY A 44 52.26 29.09 13.55
C GLY A 44 52.15 28.81 12.04
N ASP A 45 51.06 29.21 11.39
CA ASP A 45 50.92 29.06 9.94
C ASP A 45 51.82 30.03 9.17
N SER A 46 52.32 29.52 8.04
CA SER A 46 52.98 30.29 7.01
C SER A 46 52.27 30.06 5.68
N LEU A 47 52.49 30.93 4.70
CA LEU A 47 51.89 30.73 3.38
C LEU A 47 52.42 29.45 2.71
N TYR A 48 53.64 29.05 3.05
CA TYR A 48 54.24 27.79 2.60
C TYR A 48 53.54 26.57 3.20
N SER A 49 53.29 26.56 4.52
CA SER A 49 52.61 25.43 5.18
C SER A 49 51.18 25.28 4.68
N VAL A 50 50.45 26.39 4.51
CA VAL A 50 49.11 26.41 3.93
C VAL A 50 49.13 25.92 2.48
N ALA A 51 50.02 26.46 1.64
CA ALA A 51 50.11 26.07 0.23
C ALA A 51 50.44 24.58 0.06
N ARG A 52 51.43 24.07 0.82
CA ARG A 52 51.83 22.66 0.77
C ARG A 52 50.70 21.71 1.18
N THR A 53 49.88 22.13 2.15
CA THR A 53 48.79 21.33 2.71
C THR A 53 47.57 21.32 1.80
N TYR A 54 47.20 22.46 1.21
CA TYR A 54 45.90 22.62 0.54
C TYR A 54 45.96 22.74 -0.98
N LEU A 55 47.09 23.16 -1.58
CA LEU A 55 47.16 23.41 -3.02
C LEU A 55 47.60 22.18 -3.83
N ALA A 56 47.11 22.13 -5.07
CA ALA A 56 47.56 21.15 -6.06
C ALA A 56 49.06 21.33 -6.35
N PRO A 57 49.80 20.24 -6.69
CA PRO A 57 51.26 20.30 -6.86
C PRO A 57 51.75 21.32 -7.90
N ASN A 58 50.93 21.60 -8.92
CA ASN A 58 51.21 22.56 -9.98
C ASN A 58 50.84 24.02 -9.63
N VAL A 59 50.28 24.28 -8.44
CA VAL A 59 49.95 25.64 -7.99
C VAL A 59 50.96 26.10 -6.95
N SER A 60 51.74 27.11 -7.33
CA SER A 60 52.78 27.66 -6.46
C SER A 60 52.22 28.58 -5.36
N TRP A 61 52.89 28.59 -4.20
CA TRP A 61 52.52 29.46 -3.08
C TRP A 61 52.63 30.95 -3.44
N GLN A 62 53.50 31.34 -4.38
CA GLN A 62 53.62 32.71 -4.87
C GLN A 62 52.37 33.16 -5.64
N LYS A 63 51.67 32.24 -6.31
CA LYS A 63 50.38 32.53 -6.95
C LYS A 63 49.33 32.83 -5.89
N LEU A 64 49.29 32.05 -4.81
CA LEU A 64 48.41 32.29 -3.67
C LEU A 64 48.72 33.59 -2.93
N GLN A 65 50.01 33.94 -2.80
CA GLN A 65 50.48 35.18 -2.18
C GLN A 65 49.95 36.41 -2.91
N ARG A 66 50.14 36.44 -4.23
CA ARG A 66 49.68 37.53 -5.10
C ARG A 66 48.16 37.67 -5.05
N PHE A 67 47.44 36.54 -5.08
CA PHE A 67 45.98 36.54 -5.00
C PHE A 67 45.43 37.14 -3.69
N ASN A 68 46.07 36.82 -2.57
CA ASN A 68 45.64 37.29 -1.24
C ASN A 68 46.33 38.57 -0.77
N ARG A 69 47.19 39.17 -1.61
CA ARG A 69 47.99 40.36 -1.28
C ARG A 69 48.70 40.21 0.07
N VAL A 70 49.40 39.09 0.23
CA VAL A 70 50.14 38.79 1.47
C VAL A 70 51.54 39.42 1.38
N ALA A 71 51.81 40.39 2.25
CA ALA A 71 53.08 41.11 2.30
C ALA A 71 54.25 40.23 2.77
N ASP A 72 54.11 39.54 3.89
CA ASP A 72 55.11 38.58 4.40
C ASP A 72 54.59 37.14 4.28
N PRO A 73 55.20 36.29 3.41
CA PRO A 73 54.79 34.90 3.23
C PRO A 73 55.24 33.96 4.37
N ARG A 74 56.19 34.36 5.21
CA ARG A 74 56.73 33.55 6.32
C ARG A 74 56.00 33.77 7.64
N ARG A 75 55.30 34.90 7.80
CA ARG A 75 54.52 35.22 9.00
C ARG A 75 53.11 35.64 8.63
N LEU A 76 52.14 34.73 8.83
CA LEU A 76 50.74 35.05 8.70
C LEU A 76 50.16 35.45 10.07
N ALA A 77 49.39 36.54 10.12
CA ALA A 77 48.71 36.95 11.34
C ALA A 77 47.61 35.92 11.70
N PRO A 78 47.63 35.30 12.89
CA PRO A 78 46.58 34.38 13.31
C PRO A 78 45.19 35.03 13.25
N GLY A 79 44.21 34.29 12.77
CA GLY A 79 42.86 34.79 12.53
C GLY A 79 42.64 35.49 11.18
N ARG A 80 43.71 35.82 10.42
CA ARG A 80 43.58 36.36 9.05
C ARG A 80 42.88 35.33 8.16
N GLU A 81 42.00 35.81 7.29
CA GLU A 81 41.34 34.99 6.29
C GLU A 81 42.15 34.98 4.98
N LEU A 82 42.46 33.78 4.48
CA LEU A 82 43.03 33.56 3.15
C LEU A 82 41.96 32.97 2.24
N ARG A 83 41.81 33.54 1.04
CA ARG A 83 40.92 33.03 0.00
C ARG A 83 41.71 32.13 -0.94
N LEU A 84 41.32 30.86 -1.01
CA LEU A 84 41.92 29.87 -1.89
C LEU A 84 40.90 29.53 -2.98
N PRO A 85 41.13 29.86 -4.26
CA PRO A 85 40.28 29.40 -5.34
C PRO A 85 40.16 27.88 -5.34
N VAL A 86 38.95 27.34 -5.43
CA VAL A 86 38.70 25.88 -5.37
C VAL A 86 39.46 25.14 -6.48
N ALA A 87 39.56 25.75 -7.66
CA ALA A 87 40.34 25.21 -8.79
C ALA A 87 41.85 25.10 -8.53
N TRP A 88 42.37 25.67 -7.44
CA TRP A 88 43.77 25.59 -7.04
C TRP A 88 44.02 24.58 -5.93
N LEU A 89 42.96 24.11 -5.28
CA LEU A 89 43.06 23.14 -4.21
C LEU A 89 43.47 21.78 -4.75
N ARG A 90 44.16 20.99 -3.93
CA ARG A 90 44.49 19.60 -4.24
C ARG A 90 43.19 18.79 -4.29
N ALA A 91 42.86 18.28 -5.47
CA ALA A 91 41.72 17.38 -5.65
C ALA A 91 42.14 15.94 -5.39
N GLU A 92 41.33 15.22 -4.62
CA GLU A 92 41.44 13.79 -4.37
C GLU A 92 40.12 13.13 -4.76
N ALA A 93 40.19 11.95 -5.37
CA ALA A 93 38.99 11.21 -5.75
C ALA A 93 38.27 10.71 -4.49
N THR A 94 36.95 10.85 -4.46
CA THR A 94 36.08 10.23 -3.46
C THR A 94 35.11 9.26 -4.15
N VAL A 95 34.31 8.55 -3.35
CA VAL A 95 33.33 7.58 -3.84
C VAL A 95 31.90 7.96 -3.45
N ALA A 96 30.94 7.41 -4.18
CA ALA A 96 29.56 7.33 -3.77
C ALA A 96 29.32 5.94 -3.14
N THR A 97 28.64 5.88 -2.00
CA THR A 97 28.33 4.62 -1.31
C THR A 97 26.88 4.24 -1.55
N VAL A 98 26.63 2.97 -1.85
CA VAL A 98 25.30 2.41 -1.99
C VAL A 98 24.69 2.28 -0.59
N ALA A 99 23.70 3.12 -0.28
CA ALA A 99 23.03 3.14 1.01
C ALA A 99 21.80 2.21 1.07
N PHE A 100 21.16 1.97 -0.08
CA PHE A 100 20.02 1.08 -0.19
C PHE A 100 19.92 0.53 -1.61
N VAL A 101 19.49 -0.72 -1.74
CA VAL A 101 19.18 -1.36 -3.03
C VAL A 101 17.92 -2.22 -2.86
N ARG A 102 16.97 -2.03 -3.79
CA ARG A 102 15.88 -2.97 -4.07
C ARG A 102 15.95 -3.35 -5.54
N GLY A 103 15.57 -4.59 -5.86
CA GLY A 103 15.74 -5.14 -7.21
C GLY A 103 17.21 -5.37 -7.52
N GLN A 104 17.57 -5.37 -8.81
CA GLN A 104 18.96 -5.55 -9.24
C GLN A 104 19.51 -4.26 -9.83
N ALA A 105 20.73 -3.93 -9.41
CA ALA A 105 21.51 -2.82 -9.94
C ALA A 105 22.94 -3.29 -10.15
N ARG A 106 23.58 -2.82 -11.22
CA ARG A 106 24.91 -3.27 -11.63
C ARG A 106 25.82 -2.10 -11.91
N ARG A 107 27.11 -2.31 -11.68
CA ARG A 107 28.16 -1.48 -12.26
C ARG A 107 28.51 -2.03 -13.65
N ASP A 108 28.43 -1.19 -14.67
CA ASP A 108 28.58 -1.59 -16.07
C ASP A 108 30.00 -2.10 -16.41
N SER A 109 31.04 -1.54 -15.77
CA SER A 109 32.43 -1.82 -16.10
C SER A 109 32.86 -3.27 -15.83
N ASP A 110 32.27 -3.92 -14.83
CA ASP A 110 32.57 -5.30 -14.43
C ASP A 110 31.32 -6.17 -14.27
N ALA A 111 30.15 -5.65 -14.66
CA ALA A 111 28.83 -6.26 -14.46
C ALA A 111 28.53 -6.68 -13.00
N ALA A 112 29.23 -6.12 -12.01
CA ALA A 112 29.05 -6.49 -10.62
C ALA A 112 27.69 -6.02 -10.10
N VAL A 113 26.91 -6.93 -9.50
CA VAL A 113 25.66 -6.60 -8.83
C VAL A 113 25.97 -5.86 -7.54
N LEU A 114 25.43 -4.64 -7.43
CA LEU A 114 25.65 -3.77 -6.28
C LEU A 114 24.81 -4.20 -5.08
N LYS A 115 25.44 -4.13 -3.91
CA LYS A 115 24.83 -4.36 -2.60
C LYS A 115 25.02 -3.13 -1.72
N VAL A 116 24.24 -3.08 -0.63
CA VAL A 116 24.41 -2.03 0.39
C VAL A 116 25.85 -2.06 0.93
N GLY A 117 26.48 -0.89 0.97
CA GLY A 117 27.88 -0.72 1.37
C GLY A 117 28.88 -0.65 0.21
N ASP A 118 28.51 -1.11 -0.99
CA ASP A 118 29.39 -1.03 -2.16
C ASP A 118 29.66 0.43 -2.56
N THR A 119 30.78 0.66 -3.23
CA THR A 119 31.23 2.00 -3.62
C THR A 119 31.36 2.15 -5.13
N LEU A 120 30.90 3.28 -5.66
CA LEU A 120 31.09 3.70 -7.03
C LEU A 120 32.14 4.81 -7.10
N LYS A 121 33.11 4.62 -7.99
CA LYS A 121 34.24 5.54 -8.22
C LYS A 121 33.96 6.47 -9.39
N PRO A 122 34.70 7.59 -9.54
CA PRO A 122 34.64 8.38 -10.77
C PRO A 122 34.88 7.51 -12.00
N GLY A 123 34.03 7.68 -13.02
CA GLY A 123 34.02 6.89 -14.25
C GLY A 123 33.00 5.74 -14.25
N ASP A 124 32.65 5.19 -13.08
CA ASP A 124 31.70 4.07 -12.97
C ASP A 124 30.31 4.46 -13.49
N LEU A 125 29.67 3.52 -14.18
CA LEU A 125 28.29 3.63 -14.65
C LEU A 125 27.40 2.67 -13.86
N LEU A 126 26.42 3.22 -13.16
CA LEU A 126 25.34 2.49 -12.51
C LEU A 126 24.21 2.24 -13.51
N VAL A 127 23.79 0.98 -13.64
CA VAL A 127 22.64 0.55 -14.43
C VAL A 127 21.64 -0.14 -13.49
N THR A 128 20.38 0.27 -13.52
CA THR A 128 19.31 -0.32 -12.71
C THR A 128 18.30 -1.05 -13.59
N ASP A 129 17.84 -2.22 -13.14
CA ASP A 129 16.74 -2.94 -13.78
C ASP A 129 15.41 -2.18 -13.59
N ALA A 130 14.35 -2.54 -14.31
CA ALA A 130 13.12 -1.73 -14.40
C ALA A 130 12.38 -1.55 -13.06
N ASP A 131 12.41 -2.55 -12.18
CA ASP A 131 11.77 -2.56 -10.86
C ASP A 131 12.75 -2.19 -9.72
N ALA A 132 13.98 -1.82 -10.06
CA ALA A 132 15.02 -1.54 -9.08
C ALA A 132 14.92 -0.13 -8.50
N SER A 133 15.50 0.05 -7.32
CA SER A 133 15.65 1.36 -6.67
C SER A 133 16.95 1.36 -5.89
N VAL A 134 17.81 2.34 -6.16
CA VAL A 134 19.12 2.47 -5.49
C VAL A 134 19.24 3.84 -4.87
N THR A 135 19.63 3.90 -3.60
CA THR A 135 19.97 5.18 -2.97
C THR A 135 21.46 5.26 -2.76
N LEU A 136 22.09 6.28 -3.34
CA LEU A 136 23.49 6.59 -3.18
C LEU A 136 23.66 7.67 -2.09
N GLN A 137 24.72 7.53 -1.30
CA GLN A 137 25.24 8.56 -0.42
C GLN A 137 26.53 9.11 -0.99
N LEU A 138 26.60 10.43 -1.15
CA LEU A 138 27.83 11.10 -1.55
C LEU A 138 28.64 11.54 -0.33
N ALA A 139 29.90 11.91 -0.56
CA ALA A 139 30.82 12.33 0.50
C ALA A 139 30.37 13.58 1.27
N ASP A 140 29.53 14.43 0.66
CA ASP A 140 28.94 15.61 1.30
C ASP A 140 27.64 15.30 2.07
N ALA A 141 27.33 14.01 2.25
CA ALA A 141 26.10 13.48 2.80
C ALA A 141 24.84 13.74 1.96
N SER A 142 24.97 14.25 0.73
CA SER A 142 23.86 14.32 -0.22
C SER A 142 23.38 12.90 -0.56
N ARG A 143 22.06 12.78 -0.77
CA ARG A 143 21.40 11.51 -1.12
C ARG A 143 20.87 11.58 -2.55
N VAL A 144 21.08 10.51 -3.30
CA VAL A 144 20.61 10.40 -4.69
C VAL A 144 19.87 9.08 -4.83
N LEU A 145 18.55 9.15 -4.93
CA LEU A 145 17.71 8.01 -5.27
C LEU A 145 17.69 7.88 -6.80
N VAL A 146 18.15 6.73 -7.29
CA VAL A 146 18.17 6.34 -8.68
C VAL A 146 17.03 5.36 -8.92
N ALA A 147 16.12 5.70 -9.85
CA ALA A 147 14.98 4.87 -10.16
C ALA A 147 15.33 3.67 -11.04
N GLY A 148 14.40 2.73 -11.22
CA GLY A 148 14.57 1.60 -12.11
C GLY A 148 14.68 2.03 -13.58
N GLY A 149 15.37 1.22 -14.40
CA GLY A 149 15.60 1.52 -15.82
C GLY A 149 16.51 2.72 -16.06
N SER A 150 17.39 3.04 -15.11
CA SER A 150 18.27 4.22 -15.16
C SER A 150 19.71 3.87 -15.49
N ARG A 151 20.41 4.85 -16.10
CA ARG A 151 21.85 4.81 -16.39
C ARG A 151 22.48 6.08 -15.84
N VAL A 152 23.25 5.95 -14.75
CA VAL A 152 23.83 7.07 -14.02
C VAL A 152 25.34 6.92 -13.90
N ARG A 153 26.09 7.81 -14.55
CA ARG A 153 27.54 7.84 -14.52
C ARG A 153 28.05 8.73 -13.39
N MET A 154 29.02 8.24 -12.63
CA MET A 154 29.77 9.06 -11.68
C MET A 154 30.82 9.87 -12.45
N GLU A 155 30.44 10.95 -13.13
CA GLU A 155 31.38 11.70 -13.99
C GLU A 155 32.57 12.27 -13.22
N SER A 156 32.35 12.80 -12.02
CA SER A 156 33.41 13.35 -11.17
C SER A 156 32.98 13.36 -9.71
N LEU A 157 33.76 12.74 -8.83
CA LEU A 157 33.55 12.78 -7.38
C LEU A 157 34.87 13.20 -6.74
N LEU A 158 34.95 14.45 -6.31
CA LEU A 158 36.18 15.05 -5.79
C LEU A 158 35.98 15.61 -4.39
N THR A 159 36.97 15.42 -3.55
CA THR A 159 37.17 16.18 -2.31
C THR A 159 38.45 17.01 -2.43
N PHE A 160 38.47 18.20 -1.88
CA PHE A 160 39.59 19.12 -2.02
C PHE A 160 40.44 19.19 -0.75
N GLY A 161 41.23 18.14 -0.53
CA GLY A 161 42.11 17.99 0.64
C GLY A 161 41.38 18.19 1.97
N ARG A 162 42.01 18.87 2.93
CA ARG A 162 41.42 19.14 4.26
C ARG A 162 40.41 20.30 4.29
N SER A 163 40.03 20.86 3.14
CA SER A 163 39.10 22.00 3.10
C SER A 163 37.65 21.60 3.38
N GLY A 164 37.32 20.31 3.21
CA GLY A 164 35.95 19.81 3.26
C GLY A 164 35.09 20.23 2.06
N VAL A 165 35.65 20.94 1.08
CA VAL A 165 34.98 21.27 -0.17
C VAL A 165 34.87 20.02 -1.02
N ILE A 166 33.68 19.77 -1.56
CA ILE A 166 33.37 18.59 -2.36
C ILE A 166 32.81 19.05 -3.71
N SER A 167 33.17 18.36 -4.78
CA SER A 167 32.57 18.55 -6.10
C SER A 167 32.08 17.23 -6.63
N SER A 168 30.75 17.10 -6.71
CA SER A 168 30.06 15.93 -7.24
C SER A 168 29.41 16.29 -8.56
N ARG A 169 29.69 15.53 -9.61
CA ARG A 169 29.02 15.61 -10.90
C ARG A 169 28.53 14.23 -11.31
N LEU A 170 27.24 14.14 -11.55
CA LEU A 170 26.58 12.93 -12.02
C LEU A 170 26.09 13.11 -13.45
N GLY A 171 26.27 12.10 -14.29
CA GLY A 171 25.74 12.05 -15.64
C GLY A 171 24.51 11.15 -15.69
N LEU A 172 23.31 11.71 -15.86
CA LEU A 172 22.09 10.94 -16.07
C LEU A 172 21.89 10.74 -17.57
N GLU A 173 22.21 9.54 -18.06
CA GLU A 173 22.11 9.18 -19.49
C GLU A 173 20.67 8.78 -19.86
N LYS A 174 19.97 8.08 -18.97
CA LYS A 174 18.59 7.62 -19.11
C LYS A 174 17.97 7.35 -17.75
N GLY A 175 16.64 7.45 -17.64
CA GLY A 175 15.88 7.12 -16.44
C GLY A 175 15.77 8.33 -15.51
N GLU A 176 15.80 8.12 -14.19
CA GLU A 176 15.47 9.16 -13.25
C GLU A 176 16.33 9.15 -11.99
N THR A 177 16.64 10.36 -11.51
CA THR A 177 17.24 10.59 -10.19
C THR A 177 16.44 11.61 -9.39
N GLU A 178 16.23 11.33 -8.11
CA GLU A 178 15.75 12.28 -7.10
C GLU A 178 16.89 12.58 -6.13
N SER A 179 17.31 13.84 -6.04
CA SER A 179 18.49 14.27 -5.29
C SER A 179 18.09 15.21 -4.16
N ARG A 180 18.51 14.87 -2.94
CA ARG A 180 18.48 15.75 -1.77
C ARG A 180 19.90 16.20 -1.47
N VAL A 181 20.23 17.39 -1.95
CA VAL A 181 21.58 17.96 -1.83
C VAL A 181 21.73 18.64 -0.48
N ASN A 182 22.75 18.28 0.28
CA ASN A 182 22.97 18.79 1.63
C ASN A 182 23.14 20.33 1.63
N PRO A 183 22.25 21.10 2.28
CA PRO A 183 22.35 22.56 2.32
C PRO A 183 23.48 23.06 3.24
N ALA A 184 23.93 22.23 4.20
CA ALA A 184 24.97 22.55 5.17
C ALA A 184 26.40 22.32 4.64
N GLY A 185 26.58 22.12 3.33
CA GLY A 185 27.88 21.93 2.73
C GLY A 185 28.82 23.13 2.92
N VAL A 186 30.12 22.86 3.00
CA VAL A 186 31.16 23.90 3.06
C VAL A 186 31.05 24.84 1.86
N ARG A 187 31.23 26.14 2.08
CA ARG A 187 31.23 27.13 0.99
C ARG A 187 32.26 26.76 -0.07
N GLY A 188 31.82 26.62 -1.32
CA GLY A 188 32.63 26.16 -2.44
C GLY A 188 32.26 24.76 -2.93
N THR A 189 31.48 23.99 -2.15
CA THR A 189 30.94 22.70 -2.58
C THR A 189 30.02 22.89 -3.79
N ARG A 190 30.12 21.95 -4.73
CA ARG A 190 29.38 21.97 -6.00
C ARG A 190 28.72 20.62 -6.25
N TYR A 191 27.46 20.68 -6.66
CA TYR A 191 26.71 19.53 -7.13
C TYR A 191 26.17 19.84 -8.53
N ASP A 192 26.55 19.04 -9.51
CA ASP A 192 26.06 19.14 -10.88
C ASP A 192 25.39 17.83 -11.33
N VAL A 193 24.29 17.94 -12.08
CA VAL A 193 23.75 16.83 -12.87
C VAL A 193 23.82 17.19 -14.34
N ARG A 194 24.44 16.33 -15.13
CA ARG A 194 24.52 16.46 -16.58
C ARG A 194 23.59 15.46 -17.24
N THR A 195 22.75 15.95 -18.14
CA THR A 195 21.90 15.15 -19.02
C THR A 195 22.28 15.42 -20.47
N PRO A 196 21.74 14.65 -21.44
CA PRO A 196 21.94 14.96 -22.85
C PRO A 196 21.50 16.37 -23.25
N ALA A 197 20.46 16.92 -22.61
CA ALA A 197 19.90 18.23 -22.96
C ALA A 197 20.43 19.39 -22.09
N LEU A 198 20.76 19.14 -20.81
CA LEU A 198 21.03 20.18 -19.82
C LEU A 198 22.22 19.86 -18.91
N THR A 199 22.87 20.90 -18.41
CA THR A 199 23.71 20.84 -17.21
C THR A 199 22.99 21.60 -16.10
N LEU A 200 22.81 20.96 -14.96
CA LEU A 200 22.06 21.45 -13.82
C LEU A 200 23.04 21.73 -12.68
N GLY A 201 23.24 23.01 -12.34
CA GLY A 201 24.02 23.44 -11.19
C GLY A 201 23.12 23.59 -9.97
N VAL A 202 23.50 22.95 -8.86
CA VAL A 202 22.61 22.80 -7.70
C VAL A 202 23.33 23.11 -6.40
N ARG A 203 22.61 23.73 -5.46
CA ARG A 203 23.11 24.02 -4.13
C ARG A 203 21.98 24.01 -3.10
N GLY A 204 22.00 23.05 -2.18
CA GLY A 204 21.04 22.96 -1.07
C GLY A 204 19.60 22.89 -1.56
N THR A 205 19.30 21.85 -2.34
CA THR A 205 18.07 21.74 -3.13
C THR A 205 17.58 20.29 -3.09
N GLU A 206 16.26 20.12 -3.03
CA GLU A 206 15.59 18.87 -3.35
C GLU A 206 14.97 19.00 -4.74
N PHE A 207 15.37 18.11 -5.64
CA PHE A 207 14.95 18.16 -7.03
C PHE A 207 15.01 16.77 -7.67
N ARG A 208 14.30 16.63 -8.77
CA ARG A 208 14.27 15.42 -9.59
C ARG A 208 14.61 15.75 -11.03
N VAL A 209 15.24 14.77 -11.68
CA VAL A 209 15.61 14.84 -13.08
C VAL A 209 15.25 13.53 -13.72
N ARG A 210 14.51 13.59 -14.82
CA ARG A 210 14.17 12.42 -15.62
C ARG A 210 14.60 12.64 -17.06
N VAL A 211 15.20 11.62 -17.64
CA VAL A 211 15.69 11.58 -19.01
C VAL A 211 15.03 10.41 -19.70
N ASP A 212 14.11 10.74 -20.60
CA ASP A 212 13.53 9.80 -21.54
C ASP A 212 14.29 9.90 -22.87
N ASP A 213 13.92 9.11 -23.89
CA ASP A 213 14.66 9.05 -25.15
C ASP A 213 14.72 10.39 -25.91
N SER A 214 13.78 11.31 -25.64
CA SER A 214 13.64 12.58 -26.36
C SER A 214 13.69 13.83 -25.50
N THR A 215 13.54 13.71 -24.17
CA THR A 215 13.40 14.87 -23.28
C THR A 215 14.11 14.68 -21.95
N THR A 216 14.56 15.80 -21.37
CA THR A 216 14.93 15.93 -19.97
C THR A 216 13.86 16.76 -19.27
N THR A 217 13.28 16.23 -18.19
CA THR A 217 12.49 17.03 -17.24
C THR A 217 13.32 17.31 -15.99
N THR A 218 13.15 18.49 -15.42
CA THR A 218 13.77 18.88 -14.16
C THR A 218 12.72 19.56 -13.31
N GLU A 219 12.49 19.07 -12.10
CA GLU A 219 11.48 19.61 -11.20
C GLU A 219 12.09 19.86 -9.83
N VAL A 220 11.83 21.05 -9.28
CA VAL A 220 12.45 21.50 -8.02
C VAL A 220 11.39 21.56 -6.94
N THR A 221 11.55 20.78 -5.87
CA THR A 221 10.61 20.79 -4.73
C THR A 221 11.05 21.74 -3.64
N GLU A 222 12.36 21.87 -3.41
CA GLU A 222 12.93 22.78 -2.43
C GLU A 222 14.21 23.43 -2.99
N GLY A 223 14.46 24.70 -2.66
CA GLY A 223 15.67 25.41 -3.09
C GLY A 223 15.59 25.94 -4.53
N ARG A 224 16.70 25.82 -5.26
CA ARG A 224 16.83 26.32 -6.64
C ARG A 224 17.80 25.48 -7.47
N VAL A 225 17.52 25.33 -8.76
CA VAL A 225 18.42 24.72 -9.75
C VAL A 225 18.74 25.74 -10.84
N ALA A 226 20.00 25.84 -11.23
CA ALA A 226 20.40 26.59 -12.42
C ALA A 226 20.53 25.63 -13.60
N ALA A 227 19.62 25.70 -14.57
CA ALA A 227 19.65 24.88 -15.76
C ALA A 227 20.37 25.63 -16.90
N GLN A 228 21.36 24.98 -17.51
CA GLN A 228 22.12 25.55 -18.62
C GLN A 228 22.16 24.58 -19.79
N ARG A 229 21.81 25.07 -20.97
CA ARG A 229 22.11 24.40 -22.25
C ARG A 229 23.42 24.97 -22.80
N SER A 230 24.25 24.13 -23.43
CA SER A 230 25.59 24.46 -23.95
C SER A 230 25.78 25.94 -24.35
N LYS A 231 26.64 26.67 -23.63
CA LYS A 231 26.99 28.09 -23.84
C LYS A 231 25.84 29.11 -23.80
N SER A 232 24.63 28.69 -23.41
CA SER A 232 23.49 29.58 -23.21
C SER A 232 23.51 30.20 -21.81
N ALA A 233 22.72 31.27 -21.60
CA ALA A 233 22.51 31.81 -20.27
C ALA A 233 21.86 30.76 -19.34
N GLU A 234 22.25 30.78 -18.07
CA GLU A 234 21.62 29.96 -17.04
C GLU A 234 20.16 30.37 -16.85
N ARG A 235 19.27 29.38 -16.76
CA ARG A 235 17.86 29.58 -16.41
C ARG A 235 17.62 29.06 -15.00
N PRO A 236 17.28 29.92 -14.04
CA PRO A 236 16.94 29.47 -12.70
C PRO A 236 15.56 28.80 -12.69
N ILE A 237 15.46 27.68 -11.98
CA ILE A 237 14.22 26.97 -11.66
C ILE A 237 14.05 27.03 -10.15
N ALA A 238 13.01 27.72 -9.68
CA ALA A 238 12.71 27.86 -8.26
C ALA A 238 11.88 26.66 -7.74
N ALA A 239 11.88 26.46 -6.43
CA ALA A 239 10.99 25.52 -5.76
C ALA A 239 9.52 25.69 -6.21
N GLY A 240 8.85 24.58 -6.48
CA GLY A 240 7.48 24.55 -7.00
C GLY A 240 7.38 24.72 -8.53
N PHE A 241 8.51 24.78 -9.25
CA PHE A 241 8.55 24.85 -10.70
C PHE A 241 9.36 23.70 -11.31
N GLY A 242 9.04 23.40 -12.57
CA GLY A 242 9.78 22.45 -13.40
C GLY A 242 9.98 22.97 -14.81
N LEU A 243 10.83 22.29 -15.57
CA LEU A 243 11.21 22.68 -16.91
C LEU A 243 11.41 21.42 -17.75
N VAL A 244 11.04 21.50 -19.02
CA VAL A 244 11.22 20.44 -20.01
C VAL A 244 12.17 20.92 -21.09
N ALA A 245 13.17 20.11 -21.39
CA ALA A 245 14.13 20.34 -22.46
C ALA A 245 14.13 19.16 -23.43
N ALA A 246 13.87 19.42 -24.70
CA ALA A 246 14.01 18.40 -25.74
C ALA A 246 15.49 18.17 -26.06
N ALA A 247 15.84 16.94 -26.40
CA ALA A 247 17.18 16.59 -26.87
C ALA A 247 17.56 17.37 -28.14
N THR A 248 16.58 17.72 -28.98
CA THR A 248 16.74 18.57 -30.18
C THR A 248 17.06 20.03 -29.85
N GLY A 249 16.83 20.46 -28.60
CA GLY A 249 17.35 21.71 -28.09
C GLY A 249 16.35 22.79 -27.69
N SER A 250 15.05 22.55 -27.88
CA SER A 250 14.03 23.43 -27.33
C SER A 250 13.99 23.28 -25.80
N VAL A 251 13.82 24.39 -25.10
CA VAL A 251 13.74 24.41 -23.63
C VAL A 251 12.59 25.32 -23.25
N THR A 252 11.61 24.80 -22.52
CA THR A 252 10.43 25.54 -22.09
C THR A 252 10.80 26.65 -21.11
N ALA A 253 9.89 27.59 -20.90
CA ALA A 253 9.90 28.39 -19.67
C ALA A 253 9.63 27.48 -18.46
N PRO A 254 10.08 27.84 -17.24
CA PRO A 254 9.67 27.15 -16.03
C PRO A 254 8.14 27.17 -15.87
N LEU A 255 7.56 26.00 -15.66
CA LEU A 255 6.13 25.79 -15.44
C LEU A 255 5.90 25.43 -13.96
N ALA A 256 4.76 25.87 -13.40
CA ALA A 256 4.38 25.46 -12.06
C ALA A 256 4.17 23.94 -12.00
N LEU A 257 4.66 23.30 -10.93
CA LEU A 257 4.43 21.89 -10.69
C LEU A 257 2.96 21.67 -10.26
N PRO A 258 2.34 20.54 -10.65
CA PRO A 258 1.02 20.18 -10.15
C PRO A 258 0.93 20.21 -8.62
N ASP A 259 -0.25 20.53 -8.11
CA ASP A 259 -0.53 20.45 -6.68
C ASP A 259 -0.47 19.00 -6.16
N ALA A 260 -0.41 18.88 -4.84
CA ALA A 260 -0.38 17.58 -4.18
C ALA A 260 -1.79 16.96 -4.16
N PRO A 261 -1.96 15.67 -4.51
CA PRO A 261 -3.24 14.97 -4.37
C PRO A 261 -3.75 14.93 -2.92
N GLY A 262 -5.07 14.89 -2.72
CA GLY A 262 -5.65 14.77 -1.38
C GLY A 262 -5.63 13.32 -0.86
N LEU A 263 -4.89 13.05 0.23
CA LEU A 263 -4.80 11.70 0.82
C LEU A 263 -5.52 11.54 2.17
N THR A 264 -6.17 12.60 2.67
CA THR A 264 -6.75 12.62 4.03
C THR A 264 -7.93 11.66 4.24
N THR A 265 -8.54 11.19 3.15
CA THR A 265 -9.68 10.25 3.19
C THR A 265 -9.25 8.78 3.21
N LEU A 266 -7.95 8.49 3.08
CA LEU A 266 -7.45 7.12 3.05
C LEU A 266 -7.34 6.56 4.48
N PRO A 267 -7.60 5.25 4.67
CA PRO A 267 -7.35 4.62 5.96
C PRO A 267 -5.86 4.58 6.28
N THR A 268 -5.52 4.59 7.56
CA THR A 268 -4.14 4.46 8.04
C THR A 268 -3.74 3.02 8.39
N LEU A 269 -4.71 2.09 8.38
CA LEU A 269 -4.52 0.66 8.58
C LEU A 269 -5.08 -0.09 7.37
N TYR A 270 -4.25 -0.96 6.80
CA TYR A 270 -4.60 -1.86 5.72
C TYR A 270 -4.39 -3.30 6.20
N GLU A 271 -5.39 -4.14 6.03
CA GLU A 271 -5.45 -5.51 6.58
C GLU A 271 -5.58 -6.58 5.51
N ARG A 272 -5.36 -6.21 4.23
CA ARG A 272 -5.58 -7.07 3.07
C ARG A 272 -4.53 -6.79 1.98
N VAL A 273 -4.23 -7.85 1.22
CA VAL A 273 -3.53 -7.78 -0.05
C VAL A 273 -4.47 -8.29 -1.17
N PRO A 274 -4.33 -7.85 -2.44
CA PRO A 274 -3.35 -6.88 -2.94
C PRO A 274 -3.51 -5.49 -2.33
N LEU A 275 -2.37 -4.83 -2.04
CA LEU A 275 -2.34 -3.52 -1.40
C LEU A 275 -2.87 -2.45 -2.38
N GLY A 276 -4.00 -1.83 -2.05
CA GLY A 276 -4.68 -0.86 -2.90
C GLY A 276 -4.93 0.48 -2.21
N PHE A 277 -4.76 1.57 -2.96
CA PHE A 277 -5.05 2.94 -2.55
C PHE A 277 -5.92 3.62 -3.59
N SER A 278 -6.88 4.43 -3.16
CA SER A 278 -7.74 5.23 -4.03
C SER A 278 -7.91 6.62 -3.42
N TRP A 279 -7.73 7.66 -4.23
CA TRP A 279 -7.81 9.06 -3.81
C TRP A 279 -8.66 9.89 -4.79
N PRO A 280 -9.11 11.10 -4.42
CA PRO A 280 -9.82 11.98 -5.34
C PRO A 280 -8.97 12.40 -6.54
N PRO A 281 -9.54 12.50 -7.75
CA PRO A 281 -8.82 13.00 -8.91
C PRO A 281 -8.43 14.48 -8.72
N LEU A 282 -7.26 14.84 -9.24
CA LEU A 282 -6.73 16.20 -9.28
C LEU A 282 -6.89 16.81 -10.67
N GLU A 283 -7.38 18.04 -10.74
CA GLU A 283 -7.52 18.77 -12.00
C GLU A 283 -6.17 18.96 -12.70
N GLY A 284 -6.13 18.76 -14.03
CA GLY A 284 -4.91 18.86 -14.83
C GLY A 284 -3.93 17.68 -14.70
N ALA A 285 -4.21 16.71 -13.84
CA ALA A 285 -3.44 15.48 -13.74
C ALA A 285 -3.86 14.46 -14.83
N VAL A 286 -2.90 13.95 -15.59
CA VAL A 286 -3.10 12.88 -16.58
C VAL A 286 -2.63 11.52 -16.08
N ALA A 287 -1.81 11.50 -15.03
CA ALA A 287 -1.37 10.29 -14.34
C ALA A 287 -0.94 10.64 -12.91
N TYR A 288 -0.67 9.61 -12.12
CA TYR A 288 -0.19 9.71 -10.75
C TYR A 288 0.99 8.77 -10.57
N ARG A 289 2.04 9.25 -9.94
CA ARG A 289 3.08 8.37 -9.43
C ARG A 289 2.84 8.12 -7.95
N ALA A 290 2.76 6.86 -7.56
CA ALA A 290 2.63 6.45 -6.18
C ALA A 290 3.84 5.61 -5.78
N GLN A 291 4.39 5.89 -4.61
CA GLN A 291 5.58 5.25 -4.09
C GLN A 291 5.41 4.93 -2.60
N VAL A 292 5.99 3.82 -2.18
CA VAL A 292 5.99 3.40 -0.77
C VAL A 292 7.42 3.39 -0.27
N PHE A 293 7.67 4.07 0.84
CA PHE A 293 8.95 4.16 1.52
C PHE A 293 8.88 3.53 2.91
N VAL A 294 10.02 3.05 3.42
CA VAL A 294 10.13 2.57 4.80
C VAL A 294 9.83 3.69 5.80
N ASP A 295 10.31 4.90 5.52
CA ASP A 295 10.20 6.06 6.41
C ASP A 295 10.20 7.39 5.62
N ASP A 296 10.10 8.51 6.34
CA ASP A 296 10.07 9.87 5.81
C ASP A 296 11.47 10.42 5.47
N SER A 297 12.53 9.62 5.60
CA SER A 297 13.84 9.97 5.06
C SER A 297 13.87 9.84 3.54
N PHE A 298 12.92 9.10 2.96
CA PHE A 298 12.79 8.77 1.54
C PHE A 298 14.01 8.06 0.94
N ASN A 299 14.87 7.49 1.78
CA ASN A 299 16.08 6.78 1.35
C ASN A 299 15.82 5.34 0.93
N GLN A 300 14.73 4.73 1.38
CA GLN A 300 14.43 3.32 1.14
C GLN A 300 13.06 3.20 0.47
N ARG A 301 13.07 3.25 -0.87
CA ARG A 301 11.85 3.09 -1.67
C ARG A 301 11.60 1.62 -1.93
N LEU A 302 10.45 1.16 -1.48
CA LEU A 302 9.97 -0.20 -1.64
C LEU A 302 9.13 -0.33 -2.90
N LEU A 303 8.07 0.45 -3.05
CA LEU A 303 7.20 0.36 -4.22
C LEU A 303 7.29 1.65 -5.04
N ASP A 304 7.18 1.52 -6.35
CA ASP A 304 7.09 2.62 -7.32
C ASP A 304 6.15 2.20 -8.44
N GLY A 305 5.33 3.14 -8.92
CA GLY A 305 4.41 2.90 -10.01
C GLY A 305 3.79 4.18 -10.52
N VAL A 306 3.52 4.22 -11.82
CA VAL A 306 2.78 5.30 -12.49
C VAL A 306 1.44 4.74 -12.95
N PHE A 307 0.36 5.42 -12.57
CA PHE A 307 -1.02 4.99 -12.75
C PHE A 307 -1.82 6.09 -13.43
N GLU A 308 -2.61 5.76 -14.44
CA GLU A 308 -3.45 6.73 -15.17
C GLU A 308 -4.68 7.16 -14.36
N ARG A 309 -5.13 6.29 -13.45
CA ARG A 309 -6.27 6.54 -12.55
C ARG A 309 -5.76 7.06 -11.21
N PRO A 310 -6.60 7.77 -10.41
CA PRO A 310 -6.23 8.23 -9.07
C PRO A 310 -6.26 7.07 -8.05
N ALA A 311 -5.55 6.00 -8.36
CA ALA A 311 -5.45 4.80 -7.57
C ALA A 311 -4.10 4.12 -7.83
N ALA A 312 -3.58 3.42 -6.83
CA ALA A 312 -2.41 2.56 -6.97
C ALA A 312 -2.72 1.18 -6.40
N GLN A 313 -2.16 0.15 -7.04
CA GLN A 313 -2.31 -1.22 -6.59
C GLN A 313 -0.99 -1.97 -6.77
N TRP A 314 -0.61 -2.73 -5.75
CA TRP A 314 0.52 -3.66 -5.81
C TRP A 314 0.08 -5.02 -5.30
N ALA A 315 0.69 -6.08 -5.83
CA ALA A 315 0.36 -7.45 -5.45
C ALA A 315 0.64 -7.68 -3.96
N ASP A 316 1.78 -7.18 -3.47
CA ASP A 316 2.21 -7.46 -2.12
C ASP A 316 3.17 -6.41 -1.52
N LEU A 317 3.20 -6.37 -0.19
CA LEU A 317 4.18 -5.71 0.66
C LEU A 317 4.23 -6.48 2.01
N PRO A 318 5.41 -6.67 2.62
CA PRO A 318 5.49 -7.22 3.97
C PRO A 318 4.70 -6.37 4.97
N ASP A 319 4.26 -6.99 6.06
CA ASP A 319 3.60 -6.27 7.15
C ASP A 319 4.59 -5.28 7.80
N GLY A 320 4.09 -4.10 8.13
CA GLY A 320 4.94 -3.02 8.64
C GLY A 320 4.29 -1.65 8.55
N ARG A 321 5.03 -0.65 9.02
CA ARG A 321 4.66 0.77 8.94
C ARG A 321 5.47 1.44 7.84
N TYR A 322 4.79 2.23 7.01
CA TYR A 322 5.34 2.80 5.79
C TYR A 322 4.85 4.23 5.55
N VAL A 323 5.52 4.91 4.62
CA VAL A 323 5.10 6.20 4.08
C VAL A 323 4.68 6.01 2.62
N LEU A 324 3.41 6.30 2.30
CA LEU A 324 2.95 6.48 0.94
C LEU A 324 3.27 7.92 0.50
N GLN A 325 3.86 8.08 -0.68
CA GLN A 325 3.97 9.35 -1.39
C GLN A 325 3.22 9.27 -2.71
N VAL A 326 2.37 10.25 -3.01
CA VAL A 326 1.67 10.36 -4.30
C VAL A 326 1.93 11.72 -4.93
N ARG A 327 2.26 11.73 -6.22
CA ARG A 327 2.49 12.93 -7.04
C ARG A 327 1.61 12.86 -8.27
N ALA A 328 0.89 13.94 -8.57
CA ALA A 328 0.20 14.08 -9.85
C ALA A 328 1.21 14.36 -10.97
N ARG A 329 0.94 13.90 -12.19
CA ARG A 329 1.71 14.20 -13.40
C ARG A 329 0.81 14.92 -14.39
N ASN A 330 1.26 16.05 -14.93
CA ASN A 330 0.51 16.81 -15.93
C ASN A 330 0.81 16.35 -17.38
N ALA A 331 0.11 16.93 -18.34
CA ALA A 331 0.26 16.63 -19.77
C ALA A 331 1.67 16.89 -20.34
N GLN A 332 2.46 17.77 -19.69
CA GLN A 332 3.86 18.02 -20.07
C GLN A 332 4.84 17.02 -19.44
N GLY A 333 4.33 16.05 -18.65
CA GLY A 333 5.13 15.04 -17.98
C GLY A 333 5.80 15.50 -16.68
N LEU A 334 5.52 16.71 -16.21
CA LEU A 334 6.03 17.20 -14.92
C LEU A 334 5.21 16.57 -13.78
N GLU A 335 5.89 16.01 -12.80
CA GLU A 335 5.31 15.54 -11.56
C GLU A 335 5.13 16.71 -10.58
N GLY A 336 4.16 16.60 -9.69
CA GLY A 336 3.74 17.63 -8.76
C GLY A 336 4.51 17.64 -7.44
N ARG A 337 3.93 18.36 -6.48
CA ARG A 337 4.28 18.23 -5.06
C ARG A 337 3.84 16.86 -4.55
N GLY A 338 4.61 16.27 -3.65
CA GLY A 338 4.29 14.97 -3.05
C GLY A 338 3.28 15.12 -1.91
N ALA A 339 2.10 14.51 -2.06
CA ALA A 339 1.22 14.21 -0.94
C ALA A 339 1.76 13.01 -0.18
N ARG A 340 1.66 13.00 1.15
CA ARG A 340 2.25 11.97 2.01
C ARG A 340 1.25 11.46 3.02
N MET A 341 1.29 10.16 3.29
CA MET A 341 0.49 9.54 4.35
C MET A 341 1.29 8.40 5.01
N LEU A 342 1.24 8.34 6.33
CA LEU A 342 1.70 7.19 7.09
C LEU A 342 0.60 6.12 7.09
N PHE A 343 0.95 4.88 6.80
CA PHE A 343 0.03 3.75 6.93
C PHE A 343 0.72 2.53 7.53
N THR A 344 -0.08 1.62 8.08
CA THR A 344 0.35 0.32 8.56
C THR A 344 -0.31 -0.76 7.70
N LEU A 345 0.48 -1.69 7.20
CA LEU A 345 -0.02 -2.94 6.62
C LEU A 345 0.10 -4.04 7.68
N LYS A 346 -1.03 -4.64 8.03
CA LYS A 346 -1.13 -5.81 8.91
C LYS A 346 -2.06 -6.84 8.28
N ALA A 347 -1.62 -7.41 7.15
CA ALA A 347 -2.43 -8.36 6.40
C ALA A 347 -2.23 -9.80 6.87
N ARG A 348 -1.18 -10.07 7.66
CA ARG A 348 -0.74 -11.42 8.00
C ARG A 348 -0.76 -11.69 9.50
N PRO A 349 -0.83 -12.97 9.92
CA PRO A 349 -1.24 -14.12 9.11
C PRO A 349 -2.64 -13.90 8.50
N GLU A 350 -2.84 -14.35 7.27
CA GLU A 350 -4.14 -14.15 6.60
C GLU A 350 -5.25 -14.89 7.37
N PRO A 351 -6.47 -14.33 7.40
CA PRO A 351 -7.60 -15.01 8.03
C PRO A 351 -7.95 -16.29 7.27
N PRO A 352 -8.43 -17.34 7.96
CA PRO A 352 -8.87 -18.56 7.29
C PRO A 352 -10.14 -18.31 6.48
N PHE A 353 -10.35 -19.11 5.43
CA PHE A 353 -11.63 -19.13 4.73
C PHE A 353 -12.68 -19.85 5.56
N THR A 354 -13.86 -19.27 5.66
CA THR A 354 -15.00 -19.83 6.39
C THR A 354 -15.74 -20.83 5.51
N SER A 355 -16.11 -21.98 6.06
CA SER A 355 -16.90 -23.01 5.34
C SER A 355 -18.28 -23.25 5.94
N ALA A 356 -18.43 -23.12 7.26
CA ALA A 356 -19.71 -23.25 7.95
C ALA A 356 -19.75 -22.38 9.21
N PRO A 357 -20.91 -21.80 9.57
CA PRO A 357 -22.09 -21.63 8.73
C PRO A 357 -21.78 -20.85 7.45
N ARG A 358 -22.56 -21.07 6.38
CA ARG A 358 -22.42 -20.23 5.18
C ARG A 358 -22.85 -18.80 5.50
N ASP A 359 -22.24 -17.83 4.85
CA ASP A 359 -22.68 -16.44 4.95
C ASP A 359 -24.12 -16.30 4.45
N GLU A 360 -24.89 -15.50 5.19
CA GLU A 360 -26.34 -15.34 5.09
C GLU A 360 -27.13 -16.67 5.17
N GLY A 361 -26.49 -17.73 5.67
CA GLY A 361 -27.05 -19.07 5.73
C GLY A 361 -27.97 -19.32 6.93
N ARG A 362 -28.51 -20.54 6.98
CA ARG A 362 -29.31 -21.05 8.10
C ARG A 362 -28.60 -22.22 8.75
N ALA A 363 -28.69 -22.28 10.07
CA ALA A 363 -28.28 -23.42 10.88
C ALA A 363 -29.48 -23.86 11.73
N TYR A 364 -29.49 -25.13 12.15
CA TYR A 364 -30.60 -25.71 12.88
C TYR A 364 -30.11 -26.47 14.10
N GLY A 365 -30.88 -26.41 15.19
CA GLY A 365 -30.61 -27.12 16.43
C GLY A 365 -30.10 -26.21 17.55
N GLU A 366 -29.60 -26.82 18.62
CA GLU A 366 -29.14 -26.11 19.82
C GLU A 366 -27.64 -25.75 19.74
N GLN A 367 -26.90 -26.37 18.82
CA GLN A 367 -25.49 -26.11 18.60
C GLN A 367 -25.22 -25.81 17.13
N VAL A 368 -24.47 -24.74 16.89
CA VAL A 368 -23.94 -24.41 15.57
C VAL A 368 -22.51 -24.92 15.45
N GLN A 369 -22.18 -25.51 14.30
CA GLN A 369 -20.82 -25.94 13.98
C GLN A 369 -20.13 -24.89 13.13
N PHE A 370 -19.12 -24.24 13.69
CA PHE A 370 -18.21 -23.37 12.96
C PHE A 370 -17.10 -24.21 12.34
N LYS A 371 -16.81 -24.00 11.06
CA LYS A 371 -15.74 -24.70 10.32
C LYS A 371 -15.01 -23.75 9.39
N TRP A 372 -13.70 -23.89 9.32
CA TRP A 372 -12.83 -23.05 8.50
C TRP A 372 -11.62 -23.82 7.97
N THR A 373 -10.84 -23.20 7.08
CA THR A 373 -9.65 -23.81 6.49
C THR A 373 -8.43 -23.69 7.40
N THR A 374 -7.49 -24.64 7.30
CA THR A 374 -6.15 -24.47 7.89
C THR A 374 -5.38 -23.34 7.19
N VAL A 375 -4.56 -22.62 7.94
CA VAL A 375 -3.68 -21.55 7.43
C VAL A 375 -2.26 -21.92 7.83
N ALA A 376 -1.35 -22.04 6.87
CA ALA A 376 0.00 -22.57 7.10
C ALA A 376 0.81 -21.76 8.14
N ALA A 377 0.57 -20.45 8.22
CA ALA A 377 1.23 -19.56 9.18
C ALA A 377 0.55 -19.50 10.56
N ALA A 378 -0.62 -20.14 10.74
CA ALA A 378 -1.39 -20.11 11.98
C ALA A 378 -1.04 -21.31 12.89
N GLN A 379 -0.82 -21.03 14.17
CA GLN A 379 -0.79 -22.05 15.22
C GLN A 379 -2.17 -22.20 15.88
N ARG A 380 -2.89 -21.09 16.04
CA ARG A 380 -4.21 -21.02 16.66
C ARG A 380 -5.13 -20.09 15.88
N TYR A 381 -6.40 -20.14 16.22
CA TYR A 381 -7.45 -19.29 15.67
C TYR A 381 -8.17 -18.53 16.78
N ARG A 382 -8.64 -17.33 16.42
CA ARG A 382 -9.57 -16.57 17.23
C ARG A 382 -10.93 -16.50 16.57
N LEU A 383 -11.94 -17.10 17.20
CA LEU A 383 -13.33 -17.02 16.81
C LEU A 383 -14.05 -15.96 17.65
N GLN A 384 -14.73 -15.04 16.98
CA GLN A 384 -15.70 -14.14 17.60
C GLN A 384 -17.09 -14.36 17.04
N VAL A 385 -18.09 -14.40 17.93
CA VAL A 385 -19.52 -14.46 17.58
C VAL A 385 -20.26 -13.37 18.34
N ALA A 386 -21.11 -12.62 17.63
CA ALA A 386 -21.88 -11.50 18.15
C ALA A 386 -23.30 -11.49 17.59
N SER A 387 -24.23 -10.83 18.28
CA SER A 387 -25.57 -10.52 17.75
C SER A 387 -25.57 -9.36 16.75
N GLU A 388 -24.49 -8.57 16.71
CA GLU A 388 -24.36 -7.38 15.87
C GLU A 388 -23.11 -7.43 14.99
N SER A 389 -23.21 -6.90 13.77
CA SER A 389 -22.12 -6.90 12.77
C SER A 389 -20.89 -6.07 13.16
N ARG A 390 -21.00 -5.20 14.16
CA ARG A 390 -19.89 -4.36 14.65
C ARG A 390 -18.97 -5.06 15.64
N PHE A 391 -19.34 -6.24 16.16
CA PHE A 391 -18.56 -6.98 17.16
C PHE A 391 -18.19 -6.13 18.39
N GLN A 392 -19.12 -5.29 18.86
CA GLN A 392 -18.96 -4.57 20.12
C GLN A 392 -19.24 -5.51 21.29
N ALA A 393 -18.58 -5.27 22.42
CA ALA A 393 -18.79 -6.07 23.63
C ALA A 393 -20.22 -5.83 24.21
N PRO A 394 -20.85 -6.85 24.82
CA PRO A 394 -20.33 -8.20 25.05
C PRO A 394 -20.44 -9.10 23.81
N LEU A 395 -19.37 -9.83 23.52
CA LEU A 395 -19.38 -10.90 22.52
C LEU A 395 -20.00 -12.16 23.13
N LEU A 396 -20.74 -12.93 22.33
CA LEU A 396 -21.31 -14.21 22.74
C LEU A 396 -20.22 -15.28 22.84
N VAL A 397 -19.24 -15.22 21.93
CA VAL A 397 -18.03 -16.05 21.92
C VAL A 397 -16.85 -15.16 21.58
N ASP A 398 -15.76 -15.30 22.34
CA ASP A 398 -14.43 -14.78 21.99
C ASP A 398 -13.39 -15.79 22.49
N ARG A 399 -12.97 -16.70 21.61
CA ARG A 399 -12.01 -17.78 21.92
C ARG A 399 -10.79 -17.65 21.03
N SER A 400 -9.60 -17.54 21.60
CA SER A 400 -8.32 -17.32 20.88
C SER A 400 -7.33 -18.50 20.99
N ASP A 401 -7.75 -19.58 21.62
CA ASP A 401 -6.95 -20.76 21.95
C ASP A 401 -7.22 -21.95 21.02
N LEU A 402 -7.90 -21.72 19.88
CA LEU A 402 -8.42 -22.79 19.04
C LEU A 402 -7.33 -23.35 18.11
N GLU A 403 -6.92 -24.60 18.30
CA GLU A 403 -5.98 -25.30 17.41
C GLU A 403 -6.68 -26.11 16.30
N ALA A 404 -7.91 -26.56 16.58
CA ALA A 404 -8.74 -27.23 15.60
C ALA A 404 -9.32 -26.24 14.57
N THR A 405 -9.78 -26.76 13.45
CA THR A 405 -10.45 -25.99 12.39
C THR A 405 -11.97 -26.09 12.45
N GLU A 406 -12.50 -26.52 13.59
CA GLU A 406 -13.93 -26.57 13.86
C GLU A 406 -14.22 -26.34 15.35
N LEU A 407 -15.40 -25.78 15.64
CA LEU A 407 -15.91 -25.60 16.99
C LEU A 407 -17.45 -25.65 17.00
N GLY A 408 -18.00 -26.53 17.85
CA GLY A 408 -19.42 -26.51 18.19
C GLY A 408 -19.70 -25.50 19.30
N VAL A 409 -20.68 -24.63 19.09
CA VAL A 409 -21.10 -23.62 20.08
C VAL A 409 -22.60 -23.73 20.28
N ALA A 410 -23.03 -23.84 21.54
CA ALA A 410 -24.44 -23.73 21.90
C ALA A 410 -24.89 -22.27 21.85
N LEU A 411 -25.90 -21.97 21.04
CA LEU A 411 -26.49 -20.64 20.91
C LEU A 411 -28.02 -20.79 20.89
N PRO A 412 -28.77 -19.85 21.46
CA PRO A 412 -30.22 -19.83 21.27
C PRO A 412 -30.58 -19.53 19.80
N PRO A 413 -31.82 -19.83 19.37
CA PRO A 413 -32.29 -19.38 18.06
C PRO A 413 -32.18 -17.86 17.92
N GLY A 414 -31.68 -17.39 16.78
CA GLY A 414 -31.39 -15.98 16.56
C GLY A 414 -30.52 -15.73 15.35
N ARG A 415 -30.30 -14.45 15.02
CA ARG A 415 -29.37 -14.02 13.98
C ARG A 415 -28.03 -13.65 14.58
N TYR A 416 -26.96 -14.12 13.96
CA TYR A 416 -25.59 -13.95 14.46
C TYR A 416 -24.64 -13.50 13.37
N HIS A 417 -23.59 -12.82 13.81
CA HIS A 417 -22.42 -12.45 13.02
C HIS A 417 -21.19 -13.10 13.62
N TRP A 418 -20.29 -13.57 12.77
CA TRP A 418 -19.07 -14.23 13.21
C TRP A 418 -17.89 -13.92 12.30
N ARG A 419 -16.69 -13.99 12.87
CA ARG A 419 -15.43 -13.74 12.16
C ARG A 419 -14.28 -14.51 12.80
N LEU A 420 -13.25 -14.80 12.01
CA LEU A 420 -12.08 -15.56 12.43
C LEU A 420 -10.80 -14.78 12.18
N ALA A 421 -9.82 -14.90 13.08
CA ALA A 421 -8.45 -14.46 12.83
C ALA A 421 -7.49 -15.64 13.02
N SER A 422 -6.41 -15.64 12.25
CA SER A 422 -5.27 -16.53 12.45
C SER A 422 -4.33 -15.95 13.50
N ILE A 423 -3.74 -16.80 14.34
CA ILE A 423 -2.72 -16.43 15.34
C ILE A 423 -1.46 -17.27 15.08
N ALA A 424 -0.34 -16.60 14.81
CA ALA A 424 0.95 -17.25 14.63
C ALA A 424 1.58 -17.70 15.97
N LYS A 425 2.67 -18.46 15.88
CA LYS A 425 3.35 -19.08 17.03
C LYS A 425 3.88 -18.07 18.06
N ASP A 426 4.28 -16.90 17.60
CA ASP A 426 4.76 -15.76 18.40
C ASP A 426 3.63 -14.93 19.00
N GLN A 427 2.38 -15.43 18.99
CA GLN A 427 1.16 -14.73 19.38
C GLN A 427 0.80 -13.57 18.45
N ASP A 428 1.42 -13.46 17.27
CA ASP A 428 1.03 -12.45 16.30
C ASP A 428 -0.34 -12.78 15.68
N GLN A 429 -1.36 -12.02 16.07
CA GLN A 429 -2.71 -12.15 15.53
C GLN A 429 -2.79 -11.38 14.20
N GLY A 430 -3.29 -12.04 13.17
CA GLY A 430 -3.67 -11.43 11.91
C GLY A 430 -4.98 -10.65 12.00
N PRO A 431 -5.37 -10.00 10.90
CA PRO A 431 -6.67 -9.36 10.83
C PRO A 431 -7.79 -10.40 10.87
N PHE A 432 -8.97 -9.98 11.31
CA PHE A 432 -10.16 -10.83 11.19
C PHE A 432 -10.55 -11.01 9.73
N SER A 433 -11.21 -12.13 9.41
CA SER A 433 -11.93 -12.36 8.16
C SER A 433 -13.01 -11.32 7.97
N ASP A 434 -13.52 -11.24 6.75
CA ASP A 434 -14.80 -10.56 6.54
C ASP A 434 -15.86 -11.27 7.40
N ALA A 435 -16.77 -10.47 7.96
CA ALA A 435 -17.77 -10.98 8.87
C ALA A 435 -18.85 -11.72 8.08
N ALA A 436 -19.07 -12.99 8.43
CA ALA A 436 -20.19 -13.76 7.91
C ALA A 436 -21.38 -13.68 8.88
N SER A 437 -22.58 -13.86 8.36
CA SER A 437 -23.82 -13.90 9.14
C SER A 437 -24.58 -15.21 8.94
N PHE A 438 -25.40 -15.60 9.92
CA PHE A 438 -26.31 -16.73 9.78
C PHE A 438 -27.51 -16.60 10.72
N GLU A 439 -28.57 -17.36 10.44
CA GLU A 439 -29.74 -17.50 11.31
C GLU A 439 -29.75 -18.91 11.92
N LEU A 440 -29.69 -19.01 13.25
CA LEU A 440 -29.91 -20.26 13.97
C LEU A 440 -31.39 -20.43 14.25
N ARG A 441 -31.94 -21.57 13.85
CA ARG A 441 -33.34 -21.95 14.05
C ARG A 441 -33.46 -23.19 14.91
N GLU A 442 -34.60 -23.34 15.55
CA GLU A 442 -34.95 -24.61 16.18
C GLU A 442 -35.06 -25.70 15.12
N THR A 443 -34.65 -26.91 15.45
CA THR A 443 -34.91 -28.06 14.58
C THR A 443 -36.42 -28.30 14.54
N PRO A 444 -37.06 -28.29 13.35
CA PRO A 444 -38.47 -28.59 13.23
C PRO A 444 -38.77 -29.99 13.77
N PRO A 445 -39.88 -30.18 14.50
CA PRO A 445 -40.32 -31.52 14.86
C PRO A 445 -40.67 -32.29 13.57
N PRO A 446 -40.43 -33.62 13.55
CA PRO A 446 -40.77 -34.44 12.39
C PRO A 446 -42.29 -34.45 12.14
N PRO A 447 -42.73 -34.70 10.89
CA PRO A 447 -44.16 -34.77 10.57
C PRO A 447 -44.87 -35.86 11.36
N ALA A 448 -46.01 -35.51 11.95
CA ALA A 448 -46.93 -36.50 12.51
C ALA A 448 -47.73 -37.14 11.38
N VAL A 449 -47.59 -38.45 11.20
CA VAL A 449 -48.29 -39.23 10.18
C VAL A 449 -49.62 -39.72 10.73
N ASP A 450 -50.70 -39.50 9.97
CA ASP A 450 -52.03 -40.00 10.27
C ASP A 450 -52.13 -41.51 10.08
N LYS A 451 -53.16 -42.13 10.68
CA LYS A 451 -53.45 -43.55 10.41
C LYS A 451 -53.74 -43.76 8.91
N PRO A 452 -53.20 -44.83 8.29
CA PRO A 452 -53.43 -45.09 6.88
C PRO A 452 -54.91 -45.32 6.58
N LYS A 453 -55.36 -44.84 5.43
CA LYS A 453 -56.70 -45.13 4.89
C LYS A 453 -56.55 -46.03 3.67
N ALA A 454 -57.40 -47.04 3.57
CA ALA A 454 -57.48 -47.88 2.37
C ALA A 454 -58.31 -47.17 1.29
N GLU A 455 -57.79 -47.10 0.07
CA GLU A 455 -58.48 -46.59 -1.11
C GLU A 455 -58.21 -47.55 -2.28
N GLY A 456 -59.17 -48.44 -2.56
CA GLY A 456 -58.99 -49.50 -3.55
C GLY A 456 -57.90 -50.49 -3.14
N ASP A 457 -56.89 -50.65 -4.00
CA ASP A 457 -55.69 -51.49 -3.79
C ASP A 457 -54.52 -50.72 -3.16
N LYS A 458 -54.73 -49.48 -2.70
CA LYS A 458 -53.70 -48.61 -2.12
C LYS A 458 -53.96 -48.24 -0.67
N LEU A 459 -52.88 -47.98 0.05
CA LEU A 459 -52.87 -47.33 1.36
C LEU A 459 -52.42 -45.88 1.19
N VAL A 460 -53.26 -44.96 1.66
CA VAL A 460 -53.01 -43.53 1.67
C VAL A 460 -52.55 -43.12 3.05
N PHE A 461 -51.31 -42.63 3.14
CA PHE A 461 -50.76 -42.00 4.35
C PHE A 461 -50.73 -40.49 4.13
N ARG A 462 -51.16 -39.72 5.13
CA ARG A 462 -51.08 -38.26 5.11
C ARG A 462 -50.37 -37.78 6.35
N TRP A 463 -49.70 -36.65 6.25
CA TRP A 463 -49.14 -35.95 7.39
C TRP A 463 -49.40 -34.46 7.27
N ARG A 464 -49.24 -33.72 8.37
CA ARG A 464 -49.42 -32.27 8.33
C ARG A 464 -48.16 -31.59 7.80
N ALA A 465 -48.29 -30.89 6.68
CA ALA A 465 -47.23 -30.03 6.15
C ALA A 465 -47.03 -28.78 7.01
N ARG A 466 -45.78 -28.30 7.10
CA ARG A 466 -45.44 -27.05 7.79
C ARG A 466 -45.47 -25.86 6.83
N SER A 467 -44.91 -26.06 5.64
CA SER A 467 -45.02 -25.18 4.48
C SER A 467 -45.51 -25.96 3.26
N GLY A 468 -46.12 -25.26 2.30
CA GLY A 468 -46.52 -25.84 1.01
C GLY A 468 -45.35 -26.16 0.08
N ASP A 469 -44.16 -25.62 0.36
CA ASP A 469 -42.94 -25.79 -0.44
C ASP A 469 -42.00 -26.89 0.11
N ASP A 470 -42.39 -27.57 1.19
CA ASP A 470 -41.59 -28.63 1.81
C ASP A 470 -41.68 -29.93 1.01
N ALA A 471 -40.56 -30.62 0.85
CA ALA A 471 -40.51 -31.99 0.37
C ALA A 471 -40.32 -32.98 1.53
N TYR A 472 -40.53 -34.28 1.28
CA TYR A 472 -40.50 -35.31 2.30
C TYR A 472 -39.76 -36.54 1.83
N ASP A 473 -38.77 -37.01 2.58
CA ASP A 473 -38.26 -38.37 2.38
C ASP A 473 -39.10 -39.33 3.24
N VAL A 474 -39.69 -40.32 2.58
CA VAL A 474 -40.58 -41.32 3.18
C VAL A 474 -39.96 -42.69 3.03
N GLN A 475 -39.90 -43.45 4.11
CA GLN A 475 -39.45 -44.84 4.12
C GLN A 475 -40.52 -45.75 4.71
N VAL A 476 -40.66 -46.93 4.10
CA VAL A 476 -41.50 -48.03 4.58
C VAL A 476 -40.61 -49.27 4.69
N ALA A 477 -40.69 -50.00 5.80
CA ALA A 477 -39.87 -51.17 6.08
C ALA A 477 -40.67 -52.31 6.73
N ARG A 478 -40.09 -53.51 6.73
CA ARG A 478 -40.63 -54.70 7.42
C ARG A 478 -40.21 -54.79 8.89
N ASP A 479 -39.19 -54.03 9.28
CA ASP A 479 -38.65 -54.00 10.64
C ASP A 479 -38.59 -52.55 11.18
N PRO A 480 -38.67 -52.36 12.51
CA PRO A 480 -38.69 -51.02 13.11
C PRO A 480 -37.35 -50.27 13.03
N ALA A 481 -36.24 -50.96 12.70
CA ALA A 481 -34.93 -50.35 12.51
C ALA A 481 -34.69 -49.92 11.05
N PHE A 482 -35.65 -50.14 10.15
CA PHE A 482 -35.58 -49.81 8.73
C PHE A 482 -34.37 -50.44 8.02
N LYS A 483 -34.03 -51.69 8.36
CA LYS A 483 -32.99 -52.47 7.68
C LYS A 483 -33.51 -53.18 6.43
N GLU A 484 -34.78 -53.59 6.45
CA GLU A 484 -35.50 -54.23 5.35
C GLU A 484 -36.51 -53.26 4.73
N LEU A 485 -36.01 -52.35 3.89
CA LEU A 485 -36.83 -51.36 3.20
C LEU A 485 -37.74 -52.00 2.15
N LEU A 486 -39.02 -51.68 2.24
CA LEU A 486 -40.02 -51.93 1.20
C LEU A 486 -40.11 -50.77 0.21
N LEU A 487 -39.97 -49.54 0.71
CA LEU A 487 -40.02 -48.30 -0.08
C LEU A 487 -39.07 -47.27 0.53
N GLU A 488 -38.38 -46.54 -0.33
CA GLU A 488 -37.76 -45.26 -0.02
C GLU A 488 -38.07 -44.31 -1.17
N ARG A 489 -38.71 -43.18 -0.87
CA ARG A 489 -39.16 -42.24 -1.89
C ARG A 489 -39.17 -40.81 -1.37
N ARG A 490 -38.90 -39.87 -2.27
CA ARG A 490 -39.13 -38.45 -2.04
C ARG A 490 -40.49 -38.04 -2.58
N GLU A 491 -41.29 -37.40 -1.74
CA GLU A 491 -42.62 -36.87 -2.04
C GLU A 491 -42.61 -35.34 -1.93
N ASN A 492 -43.26 -34.65 -2.87
CA ASN A 492 -43.42 -33.18 -2.85
C ASN A 492 -44.78 -32.75 -2.28
N LEU A 493 -45.63 -33.73 -1.93
CA LEU A 493 -46.90 -33.53 -1.26
C LEU A 493 -46.84 -34.22 0.10
N PRO A 494 -47.62 -33.77 1.09
CA PRO A 494 -47.66 -34.40 2.40
C PRO A 494 -48.54 -35.66 2.42
N GLU A 495 -48.35 -36.51 1.40
CA GLU A 495 -49.10 -37.72 1.15
C GLU A 495 -48.18 -38.79 0.55
N LEU A 496 -48.36 -40.04 0.97
CA LEU A 496 -47.80 -41.22 0.32
C LEU A 496 -48.95 -42.12 -0.14
N LEU A 497 -48.93 -42.47 -1.43
CA LEU A 497 -49.75 -43.53 -2.01
C LEU A 497 -48.90 -44.79 -2.14
N LEU A 498 -49.16 -45.78 -1.29
CA LEU A 498 -48.47 -47.05 -1.23
C LEU A 498 -49.36 -48.16 -1.79
N ASP A 499 -48.88 -48.92 -2.78
CA ASP A 499 -49.56 -50.14 -3.22
C ASP A 499 -49.63 -51.14 -2.06
N THR A 500 -50.82 -51.67 -1.78
CA THR A 500 -51.06 -52.46 -0.57
C THR A 500 -50.15 -53.70 -0.55
N PRO A 501 -49.19 -53.81 0.38
CA PRO A 501 -48.27 -54.93 0.40
C PRO A 501 -48.96 -56.19 0.91
N LYS A 502 -48.27 -57.34 0.83
CA LYS A 502 -48.80 -58.60 1.39
C LYS A 502 -49.10 -58.42 2.88
N ALA A 503 -50.10 -59.15 3.37
CA ALA A 503 -50.49 -59.12 4.76
C ALA A 503 -49.30 -59.33 5.71
N GLY A 504 -49.20 -58.48 6.72
CA GLY A 504 -48.06 -58.40 7.63
C GLY A 504 -47.98 -57.04 8.33
N THR A 505 -46.99 -56.91 9.20
CA THR A 505 -46.69 -55.70 9.96
C THR A 505 -45.57 -54.93 9.26
N TYR A 506 -45.74 -53.62 9.14
CA TYR A 506 -44.79 -52.72 8.48
C TYR A 506 -44.59 -51.45 9.31
N TYR A 507 -43.51 -50.74 9.02
CA TYR A 507 -43.12 -49.51 9.70
C TYR A 507 -42.92 -48.39 8.69
N LEU A 508 -43.46 -47.21 8.96
CA LEU A 508 -43.29 -46.02 8.13
C LEU A 508 -42.63 -44.89 8.94
N ARG A 509 -41.72 -44.16 8.31
CA ARG A 509 -41.16 -42.92 8.86
C ARG A 509 -41.02 -41.86 7.77
N VAL A 510 -41.18 -40.61 8.17
CA VAL A 510 -41.11 -39.44 7.29
C VAL A 510 -40.15 -38.42 7.90
N ARG A 511 -39.36 -37.74 7.08
CA ARG A 511 -38.63 -36.53 7.45
C ARG A 511 -38.91 -35.41 6.46
N THR A 512 -38.91 -34.17 6.95
CA THR A 512 -39.11 -32.98 6.14
C THR A 512 -37.79 -32.54 5.49
N ILE A 513 -37.90 -32.00 4.29
CA ILE A 513 -36.87 -31.28 3.57
C ILE A 513 -37.44 -29.89 3.30
N GLU A 514 -36.90 -28.87 3.98
CA GLU A 514 -37.32 -27.50 3.76
C GLU A 514 -36.82 -27.00 2.40
N SER A 515 -37.46 -25.94 1.88
CA SER A 515 -37.14 -25.37 0.56
C SER A 515 -35.71 -24.80 0.43
N ASP A 516 -35.04 -24.55 1.56
CA ASP A 516 -33.61 -24.17 1.60
C ASP A 516 -32.64 -25.37 1.62
N GLY A 517 -33.17 -26.59 1.54
CA GLY A 517 -32.43 -27.84 1.53
C GLY A 517 -32.12 -28.41 2.91
N PHE A 518 -32.59 -27.80 4.00
CA PHE A 518 -32.45 -28.41 5.33
C PHE A 518 -33.24 -29.72 5.41
N VAL A 519 -32.56 -30.80 5.81
CA VAL A 519 -33.16 -32.12 6.01
C VAL A 519 -33.34 -32.37 7.50
N GLY A 520 -34.60 -32.42 7.94
CA GLY A 520 -34.95 -32.72 9.32
C GLY A 520 -34.68 -34.19 9.70
N PRO A 521 -34.74 -34.52 11.00
CA PRO A 521 -34.66 -35.90 11.45
C PRO A 521 -35.89 -36.70 10.98
N TYR A 522 -35.72 -38.02 10.87
CA TYR A 522 -36.88 -38.91 10.73
C TYR A 522 -37.76 -38.86 11.99
N GLY A 523 -39.07 -38.88 11.76
CA GLY A 523 -40.05 -39.12 12.81
C GLY A 523 -39.95 -40.51 13.41
N ALA A 524 -40.70 -40.71 14.49
CA ALA A 524 -40.86 -42.02 15.10
C ALA A 524 -41.39 -43.04 14.08
N ALA A 525 -40.91 -44.28 14.18
CA ALA A 525 -41.39 -45.39 13.38
C ALA A 525 -42.87 -45.66 13.67
N GLN A 526 -43.75 -45.42 12.70
CA GLN A 526 -45.18 -45.70 12.81
C GLN A 526 -45.46 -47.11 12.32
N GLN A 527 -45.97 -47.97 13.21
CA GLN A 527 -46.37 -49.33 12.84
C GLN A 527 -47.76 -49.32 12.19
N PHE A 528 -47.94 -50.09 11.11
CA PHE A 528 -49.24 -50.39 10.54
C PHE A 528 -49.32 -51.86 10.13
N ASP A 529 -50.53 -52.43 10.23
CA ASP A 529 -50.79 -53.82 9.85
C ASP A 529 -51.65 -53.87 8.60
N VAL A 530 -51.25 -54.72 7.66
CA VAL A 530 -52.08 -55.07 6.51
C VAL A 530 -52.80 -56.38 6.82
N PRO A 531 -54.14 -56.35 6.98
CA PRO A 531 -54.90 -57.55 7.33
C PRO A 531 -54.83 -58.59 6.21
N ARG A 532 -54.91 -59.87 6.58
CA ARG A 532 -55.13 -60.93 5.60
C ARG A 532 -56.53 -60.75 5.01
N SER A 533 -56.63 -60.67 3.68
CA SER A 533 -57.93 -60.65 2.99
C SER A 533 -58.74 -61.88 3.38
N LEU A 534 -59.86 -61.68 4.08
CA LEU A 534 -60.77 -62.73 4.54
C LEU A 534 -61.73 -63.19 3.43
N TRP A 535 -61.64 -62.63 2.22
CA TRP A 535 -62.57 -62.92 1.11
C TRP A 535 -62.54 -64.37 0.61
N TRP A 536 -61.51 -65.16 0.92
CA TRP A 536 -61.47 -66.58 0.55
C TRP A 536 -62.14 -67.53 1.56
N TRP A 537 -62.48 -67.07 2.76
CA TRP A 537 -63.21 -67.90 3.74
C TRP A 537 -64.74 -67.86 3.56
N LEU A 538 -65.29 -66.81 2.91
CA LEU A 538 -66.73 -66.71 2.62
C LEU A 538 -67.15 -67.37 1.30
N ALA A 539 -66.20 -67.84 0.48
CA ALA A 539 -66.47 -68.44 -0.82
C ALA A 539 -67.03 -69.89 -0.79
N PRO A 540 -66.77 -70.78 0.22
CA PRO A 540 -67.37 -72.12 0.19
C PRO A 540 -68.78 -72.19 0.81
N GLY A 541 -69.24 -71.15 1.53
CA GLY A 541 -70.51 -71.21 2.29
C GLY A 541 -71.77 -70.91 1.47
N ALA A 542 -71.65 -70.28 0.30
CA ALA A 542 -72.80 -69.83 -0.49
C ALA A 542 -73.25 -70.80 -1.60
N LEU A 543 -72.60 -71.96 -1.76
CA LEU A 543 -72.97 -72.97 -2.78
C LEU A 543 -73.77 -74.17 -2.22
N LEU A 544 -74.14 -74.16 -0.93
CA LEU A 544 -74.84 -75.28 -0.26
C LEU A 544 -76.26 -74.96 0.23
N LEU A 545 -76.85 -73.85 -0.22
CA LEU A 545 -78.24 -73.45 0.08
C LEU A 545 -79.15 -73.32 -1.16
N LEU A 546 -78.75 -73.91 -2.30
CA LEU A 546 -79.57 -74.02 -3.52
C LEU A 546 -79.89 -75.47 -3.92
N LEU A 547 -79.67 -76.44 -3.03
CA LEU A 547 -80.12 -77.83 -3.17
C LEU A 547 -80.65 -78.33 -1.81
N LEU A 548 -81.86 -77.89 -1.44
CA LEU A 548 -82.85 -78.62 -0.64
C LEU A 548 -84.16 -77.82 -0.55
#